data_AF-A0A5B0MCV1-F1
#
_entry.id   AF-A0A5B0MCV1-F1
#
_cell.length_a   1.000
_cell.length_b   1.000
_cell.length_c   1.000
_cell.angle_alpha   90.00
_cell.angle_beta   90.00
_cell.angle_gamma   90.00
#
_symmetry.space_group_name_H-M   'P 1'
#
loop_
_entity.id
_entity.type
_entity.pdbx_description
1 polymer ?
#
loop_
_entity_poly.entity_id
_entity_poly.type
_entity_poly.pdbx_seq_one_letter_code
_entity_poly.pdbx_strand_id
1 'polypeptide(L)'
;MAANPANINNHLVTHTWSSPPERPEAIQVLILGVERYDPTQVQVLEDYLTQQCNQAFYDPLANFATLKLYQFNPDLVPLAAENPSNPIEAIHDSITIKILLLSIVHRPFDSDFNLCLSLCGDRMSSLLTPQATLNLIELLSKLSRTLQTRQFIKFWADLGSAEYEPLGAVVGSIGQFADLVRRSIGRSVASCFRSIDRTRLAAYLNLTDPALLQKWIETQAWSLDADKVIIPNNSDNCPVTLVIRENTTIDDLQQFITKSVVC
;
A
#
# COMPACT_ATOMS: atom_id res chain seq x y z
N MET A 1 -4.56 -28.44 19.93
CA MET A 1 -5.19 -27.37 19.12
C MET A 1 -4.10 -26.75 18.25
N ALA A 2 -3.91 -27.25 17.04
CA ALA A 2 -3.00 -26.64 16.08
C ALA A 2 -3.71 -25.41 15.49
N ALA A 3 -3.15 -24.23 15.71
CA ALA A 3 -3.68 -23.00 15.14
C ALA A 3 -3.66 -23.10 13.60
N ASN A 4 -4.79 -22.74 12.98
CA ASN A 4 -4.97 -22.75 11.53
C ASN A 4 -3.92 -21.81 10.89
N PRO A 5 -3.08 -22.26 9.94
CA PRO A 5 -1.98 -21.45 9.37
C PRO A 5 -2.46 -20.14 8.73
N ALA A 6 -3.71 -20.08 8.26
CA ALA A 6 -4.32 -18.85 7.77
C ALA A 6 -4.46 -17.76 8.85
N ASN A 7 -4.72 -18.14 10.11
CA ASN A 7 -4.87 -17.19 11.21
C ASN A 7 -3.51 -16.61 11.64
N ILE A 8 -2.45 -17.43 11.58
CA ILE A 8 -1.08 -17.01 11.88
C ILE A 8 -0.60 -15.99 10.83
N ASN A 9 -0.87 -16.22 9.54
CA ASN A 9 -0.53 -15.27 8.48
C ASN A 9 -1.29 -13.95 8.61
N ASN A 10 -2.57 -13.98 8.97
CA ASN A 10 -3.35 -12.75 9.18
C ASN A 10 -2.88 -11.94 10.40
N HIS A 11 -2.50 -12.63 11.49
CA HIS A 11 -1.88 -11.99 12.66
C HIS A 11 -0.50 -11.39 12.33
N LEU A 12 0.31 -12.03 11.48
CA LEU A 12 1.60 -11.50 11.02
C LEU A 12 1.44 -10.28 10.09
N VAL A 13 0.46 -10.30 9.19
CA VAL A 13 0.17 -9.19 8.26
C VAL A 13 -0.43 -7.98 8.99
N THR A 14 -1.24 -8.21 10.02
CA THR A 14 -1.78 -7.13 10.88
C THR A 14 -0.74 -6.60 11.88
N HIS A 15 0.13 -7.46 12.42
CA HIS A 15 1.24 -7.04 13.29
C HIS A 15 2.29 -6.22 12.53
N THR A 16 2.60 -6.59 11.29
CA THR A 16 3.49 -5.80 10.42
C THR A 16 2.89 -4.46 9.98
N TRP A 17 1.55 -4.34 9.94
CA TRP A 17 0.88 -3.05 9.70
C TRP A 17 1.00 -2.11 10.91
N SER A 18 0.76 -2.62 12.12
CA SER A 18 0.79 -1.79 13.33
C SER A 18 2.20 -1.51 13.83
N SER A 19 3.14 -2.43 13.63
CA SER A 19 4.53 -2.32 14.07
C SER A 19 5.47 -2.94 13.01
N PRO A 20 5.89 -2.16 12.00
CA PRO A 20 6.89 -2.60 11.05
C PRO A 20 8.24 -2.77 11.77
N PRO A 21 9.02 -3.84 11.46
CA PRO A 21 10.26 -4.13 12.16
C PRO A 21 11.36 -3.07 11.95
N GLU A 22 11.23 -2.26 10.90
CA GLU A 22 12.16 -1.17 10.58
C GLU A 22 11.93 0.09 11.44
N ARG A 23 10.84 0.15 12.22
CA ARG A 23 10.49 1.33 13.02
C ARG A 23 11.43 1.49 14.22
N PRO A 24 12.16 2.62 14.33
CA PRO A 24 12.97 2.92 15.52
C PRO A 24 12.11 3.12 16.77
N GLU A 25 12.66 2.79 17.94
CA GLU A 25 11.97 2.95 19.23
C GLU A 25 11.55 4.41 19.49
N ALA A 26 12.38 5.38 19.08
CA ALA A 26 12.05 6.81 19.18
C ALA A 26 10.75 7.17 18.42
N ILE A 27 10.59 6.64 17.20
CA ILE A 27 9.40 6.87 16.37
C ILE A 27 8.19 6.13 16.95
N GLN A 28 8.39 4.93 17.50
CA GLN A 28 7.33 4.18 18.19
C GLN A 28 6.75 4.95 19.39
N VAL A 29 7.62 5.48 20.25
CA VAL A 29 7.22 6.26 21.43
C VAL A 29 6.51 7.55 20.99
N LEU A 30 7.04 8.24 19.98
CA LEU A 30 6.46 9.47 19.44
C LEU A 30 5.03 9.24 18.92
N ILE A 31 4.82 8.23 18.06
CA ILE A 31 3.52 7.96 17.43
C ILE A 31 2.47 7.48 18.43
N LEU A 32 2.86 6.66 19.41
CA LEU A 32 1.94 6.14 20.41
C LEU A 32 1.70 7.13 21.55
N GLY A 33 2.64 8.02 21.80
CA GLY A 33 2.59 9.05 22.82
C GLY A 33 1.72 10.26 22.45
N VAL A 34 1.75 11.25 23.34
CA VAL A 34 1.11 12.57 23.16
C VAL A 34 1.92 13.49 22.25
N GLU A 35 3.23 13.23 22.10
CA GLU A 35 4.17 14.02 21.29
C GLU A 35 3.84 13.99 19.79
N ARG A 36 3.01 13.05 19.31
CA ARG A 36 2.52 13.01 17.92
C ARG A 36 1.73 14.25 17.48
N TYR A 37 1.28 15.07 18.42
CA TYR A 37 0.57 16.33 18.13
C TYR A 37 1.48 17.56 18.29
N ASP A 38 2.73 17.36 18.71
CA ASP A 38 3.66 18.45 18.95
C ASP A 38 4.22 18.96 17.61
N PRO A 39 4.01 20.26 17.27
CA PRO A 39 4.56 20.86 16.06
C PRO A 39 6.09 20.72 15.92
N THR A 40 6.82 20.66 17.03
CA THR A 40 8.30 20.60 17.02
C THR A 40 8.84 19.28 16.48
N GLN A 41 8.03 18.22 16.51
CA GLN A 41 8.39 16.88 16.06
C GLN A 41 8.18 16.65 14.56
N VAL A 42 7.69 17.67 13.82
CA VAL A 42 7.40 17.55 12.39
C VAL A 42 8.64 17.08 11.61
N GLN A 43 9.79 17.75 11.78
CA GLN A 43 11.01 17.42 11.04
C GLN A 43 11.46 15.96 11.22
N VAL A 44 11.31 15.43 12.43
CA VAL A 44 11.66 14.03 12.74
C VAL A 44 10.81 13.06 11.92
N LEU A 45 9.52 13.35 11.77
CA LEU A 45 8.60 12.56 10.96
C LEU A 45 8.87 12.70 9.45
N GLU A 46 9.25 13.89 9.00
CA GLU A 46 9.62 14.18 7.60
C GLU A 46 10.92 13.45 7.19
N ASP A 47 11.92 13.48 8.07
CA ASP A 47 13.18 12.77 7.88
C ASP A 47 12.95 11.26 7.86
N TYR A 48 12.07 10.75 8.73
CA TYR A 48 11.68 9.34 8.73
C TYR A 48 10.93 8.95 7.46
N LEU A 49 10.08 9.81 6.89
CA LEU A 49 9.48 9.57 5.57
C LEU A 49 10.54 9.52 4.47
N THR A 50 11.54 10.40 4.52
CA THR A 50 12.64 10.39 3.56
C THR A 50 13.43 9.07 3.65
N GLN A 51 13.64 8.55 4.86
CA GLN A 51 14.21 7.21 5.05
C GLN A 51 13.33 6.11 4.46
N GLN A 52 12.00 6.15 4.66
CA GLN A 52 11.04 5.23 4.03
C GLN A 52 11.19 5.22 2.50
N CYS A 53 11.26 6.40 1.87
CA CYS A 53 11.44 6.53 0.42
C CYS A 53 12.78 5.94 -0.07
N ASN A 54 13.86 6.16 0.67
CA ASN A 54 15.21 5.72 0.29
C ASN A 54 15.41 4.21 0.47
N GLN A 55 14.91 3.66 1.58
CA GLN A 55 15.08 2.25 1.95
C GLN A 55 13.93 1.36 1.43
N ALA A 56 12.89 1.96 0.85
CA ALA A 56 11.75 1.27 0.26
C ALA A 56 10.97 0.38 1.25
N PHE A 57 10.73 0.91 2.46
CA PHE A 57 9.80 0.37 3.46
C PHE A 57 8.64 1.34 3.69
N TYR A 58 7.58 0.87 4.35
CA TYR A 58 6.35 1.65 4.53
C TYR A 58 5.78 1.47 5.92
N ASP A 59 5.57 2.61 6.58
CA ASP A 59 5.00 2.71 7.91
C ASP A 59 3.71 3.54 7.88
N PRO A 60 2.53 2.90 7.83
CA PRO A 60 1.26 3.61 7.71
C PRO A 60 0.97 4.49 8.92
N LEU A 61 1.33 4.06 10.14
CA LEU A 61 1.01 4.83 11.35
C LEU A 61 1.83 6.10 11.46
N ALA A 62 3.12 6.05 11.09
CA ALA A 62 3.96 7.24 11.01
C ALA A 62 3.41 8.22 9.97
N ASN A 63 3.04 7.71 8.80
CA ASN A 63 2.50 8.51 7.71
C ASN A 63 1.15 9.17 8.10
N PHE A 64 0.26 8.44 8.79
CA PHE A 64 -0.98 9.02 9.32
C PHE A 64 -0.72 10.05 10.43
N ALA A 65 0.30 9.84 11.27
CA ALA A 65 0.68 10.81 12.30
C ALA A 65 1.18 12.11 11.65
N THR A 66 2.02 12.04 10.62
CA THR A 66 2.47 13.20 9.84
C THR A 66 1.29 13.95 9.21
N LEU A 67 0.39 13.23 8.52
CA LEU A 67 -0.79 13.85 7.91
C LEU A 67 -1.73 14.48 8.95
N LYS A 68 -1.91 13.85 10.11
CA LYS A 68 -2.70 14.41 11.22
C LYS A 68 -2.04 15.63 11.84
N LEU A 69 -0.73 15.62 12.03
CA LEU A 69 0.01 16.77 12.57
C LEU A 69 -0.17 17.98 11.66
N TYR A 70 -0.05 17.77 10.34
CA TYR A 70 -0.42 18.79 9.37
C TYR A 70 -1.89 19.16 9.51
N GLN A 71 -2.84 18.22 9.60
CA GLN A 71 -4.28 18.50 9.76
C GLN A 71 -4.61 19.37 10.99
N PHE A 72 -3.86 19.27 12.08
CA PHE A 72 -4.08 20.12 13.25
C PHE A 72 -3.36 21.46 13.18
N ASN A 73 -2.23 21.53 12.49
CA ASN A 73 -1.39 22.72 12.43
C ASN A 73 -1.20 23.19 10.98
N PRO A 74 -2.11 24.03 10.46
CA PRO A 74 -2.00 24.54 9.08
C PRO A 74 -0.70 25.30 8.81
N ASP A 75 -0.15 25.95 9.83
CA ASP A 75 1.01 26.83 9.73
C ASP A 75 2.35 26.08 9.67
N LEU A 76 2.36 24.77 10.00
CA LEU A 76 3.58 23.94 9.98
C LEU A 76 3.89 23.34 8.63
N VAL A 77 2.90 23.28 7.74
CA VAL A 77 3.16 22.84 6.38
C VAL A 77 4.18 23.82 5.85
N PRO A 78 5.38 23.37 5.42
CA PRO A 78 6.31 24.24 4.74
C PRO A 78 5.53 24.83 3.57
N LEU A 79 5.13 26.10 3.69
CA LEU A 79 4.72 26.91 2.56
C LEU A 79 5.93 26.82 1.64
N ALA A 80 5.83 25.97 0.62
CA ALA A 80 6.91 25.69 -0.30
C ALA A 80 7.36 27.03 -0.89
N ALA A 81 8.42 27.58 -0.31
CA ALA A 81 8.88 28.94 -0.43
C ALA A 81 7.81 30.02 -0.13
N GLU A 82 8.21 31.11 0.51
CA GLU A 82 7.43 32.35 0.55
C GLU A 82 7.19 32.95 -0.87
N ASN A 83 7.69 32.30 -1.94
CA ASN A 83 7.40 32.54 -3.35
C ASN A 83 7.67 31.28 -4.21
N PRO A 84 6.70 30.39 -4.46
CA PRO A 84 6.86 29.33 -5.45
C PRO A 84 6.84 29.98 -6.85
N SER A 85 8.01 30.13 -7.47
CA SER A 85 8.10 30.63 -8.85
C SER A 85 7.49 29.64 -9.84
N ASN A 86 7.33 28.37 -9.46
CA ASN A 86 6.67 27.33 -10.23
C ASN A 86 5.75 26.48 -9.32
N PRO A 87 4.50 26.19 -9.71
CA PRO A 87 3.61 25.28 -8.98
C PRO A 87 4.16 23.85 -8.85
N ILE A 88 5.20 23.51 -9.62
CA ILE A 88 5.89 22.21 -9.64
C ILE A 88 6.80 22.03 -8.42
N GLU A 89 7.40 23.11 -7.87
CA GLU A 89 8.25 23.03 -6.67
C GLU A 89 7.43 22.80 -5.39
N ALA A 90 6.22 23.35 -5.32
CA ALA A 90 5.27 23.07 -4.24
C ALA A 90 4.78 21.61 -4.23
N ILE A 91 4.75 20.96 -5.40
CA ILE A 91 4.43 19.53 -5.56
C ILE A 91 5.65 18.68 -5.17
N HIS A 92 6.85 19.13 -5.51
CA HIS A 92 8.13 18.43 -5.30
C HIS A 92 8.44 18.16 -3.81
N ASP A 93 8.22 19.16 -2.95
CA ASP A 93 8.46 19.05 -1.51
C ASP A 93 7.23 18.57 -0.73
N SER A 94 6.14 18.21 -1.43
CA SER A 94 4.92 17.76 -0.77
C SER A 94 5.09 16.36 -0.21
N ILE A 95 5.47 16.31 1.06
CA ILE A 95 5.48 15.13 1.94
C ILE A 95 4.14 14.40 1.88
N THR A 96 3.04 15.16 1.76
CA THR A 96 1.69 14.64 1.53
C THR A 96 1.58 13.79 0.27
N ILE A 97 2.11 14.25 -0.88
CA ILE A 97 2.07 13.51 -2.14
C ILE A 97 2.95 12.27 -2.06
N LYS A 98 4.13 12.37 -1.43
CA LYS A 98 5.00 11.20 -1.17
C LYS A 98 4.27 10.13 -0.36
N ILE A 99 3.57 10.52 0.71
CA ILE A 99 2.75 9.59 1.51
C ILE A 99 1.63 8.96 0.67
N LEU A 100 0.92 9.75 -0.14
CA LEU A 100 -0.14 9.24 -1.02
C LEU A 100 0.42 8.23 -2.04
N LEU A 101 1.53 8.55 -2.71
CA LEU A 101 2.19 7.64 -3.65
C LEU A 101 2.68 6.37 -2.97
N LEU A 102 3.34 6.47 -1.81
CA LEU A 102 3.77 5.29 -1.06
C LEU A 102 2.59 4.40 -0.67
N SER A 103 1.46 4.99 -0.25
CA SER A 103 0.25 4.22 0.08
C SER A 103 -0.30 3.45 -1.13
N ILE A 104 -0.30 4.07 -2.32
CA ILE A 104 -0.72 3.42 -3.58
C ILE A 104 0.21 2.24 -3.90
N VAL A 105 1.52 2.41 -3.73
CA VAL A 105 2.48 1.42 -4.20
C VAL A 105 2.66 0.25 -3.23
N HIS A 106 2.77 0.53 -1.93
CA HIS A 106 3.01 -0.51 -0.93
C HIS A 106 1.76 -1.33 -0.63
N ARG A 107 0.59 -0.70 -0.62
CA ARG A 107 -0.68 -1.33 -0.28
C ARG A 107 -1.82 -0.88 -1.20
N PRO A 108 -1.72 -1.17 -2.52
CA PRO A 108 -2.75 -0.77 -3.48
C PRO A 108 -4.13 -1.36 -3.17
N PHE A 109 -4.18 -2.52 -2.50
CA PHE A 109 -5.42 -3.27 -2.26
C PHE A 109 -6.07 -3.01 -0.90
N ASP A 110 -5.42 -2.23 -0.03
CA ASP A 110 -5.95 -1.84 1.27
C ASP A 110 -6.60 -0.45 1.21
N SER A 111 -7.30 -0.05 2.27
CA SER A 111 -7.97 1.26 2.37
C SER A 111 -7.03 2.43 2.71
N ASP A 112 -5.73 2.18 2.85
CA ASP A 112 -4.72 3.17 3.28
C ASP A 112 -4.72 4.43 2.42
N PHE A 113 -4.77 4.29 1.09
CA PHE A 113 -4.79 5.45 0.18
C PHE A 113 -6.01 6.35 0.42
N ASN A 114 -7.20 5.76 0.54
CA ASN A 114 -8.43 6.51 0.78
C ASN A 114 -8.41 7.19 2.15
N LEU A 115 -7.82 6.53 3.16
CA LEU A 115 -7.62 7.11 4.48
C LEU A 115 -6.65 8.30 4.43
N CYS A 116 -5.47 8.13 3.83
CA CYS A 116 -4.51 9.22 3.59
C CYS A 116 -5.18 10.40 2.87
N LEU A 117 -5.95 10.12 1.81
CA LEU A 117 -6.65 11.14 1.05
C LEU A 117 -7.67 11.90 1.90
N SER A 118 -8.44 11.20 2.74
CA SER A 118 -9.39 11.86 3.65
C SER A 118 -8.73 12.72 4.72
N LEU A 119 -7.53 12.32 5.19
CA LEU A 119 -6.75 13.09 6.18
C LEU A 119 -6.12 14.36 5.59
N CYS A 120 -5.91 14.39 4.27
CA CYS A 120 -5.40 15.58 3.58
C CYS A 120 -6.42 16.74 3.60
N GLY A 121 -7.73 16.45 3.71
CA GLY A 121 -8.81 17.45 3.84
C GLY A 121 -8.71 18.61 2.83
N ASP A 122 -9.04 19.83 3.29
CA ASP A 122 -8.95 21.06 2.50
C ASP A 122 -7.50 21.51 2.23
N ARG A 123 -6.47 20.81 2.74
CA ARG A 123 -5.08 21.30 2.66
C ARG A 123 -4.47 21.26 1.28
N MET A 124 -4.86 20.30 0.44
CA MET A 124 -4.40 20.32 -0.95
C MET A 124 -4.84 21.61 -1.65
N SER A 125 -6.01 22.17 -1.28
CA SER A 125 -6.50 23.44 -1.83
C SER A 125 -5.70 24.68 -1.39
N SER A 126 -4.89 24.56 -0.33
CA SER A 126 -3.98 25.62 0.12
C SER A 126 -2.60 25.55 -0.55
N LEU A 127 -2.19 24.37 -1.02
CA LEU A 127 -0.90 24.14 -1.68
C LEU A 127 -0.92 24.50 -3.17
N LEU A 128 -2.08 24.38 -3.80
CA LEU A 128 -2.29 24.51 -5.24
C LEU A 128 -3.58 25.29 -5.49
N THR A 129 -3.74 25.83 -6.70
CA THR A 129 -5.05 26.37 -7.09
C THR A 129 -6.12 25.28 -6.94
N PRO A 130 -7.39 25.64 -6.66
CA PRO A 130 -8.46 24.66 -6.50
C PRO A 130 -8.55 23.69 -7.69
N GLN A 131 -8.35 24.19 -8.91
CA GLN A 131 -8.36 23.35 -10.12
C GLN A 131 -7.17 22.39 -10.19
N ALA A 132 -5.95 22.85 -9.89
CA ALA A 132 -4.76 21.99 -9.90
C ALA A 132 -4.82 20.90 -8.82
N THR A 133 -5.39 21.24 -7.66
CA THR A 133 -5.69 20.29 -6.58
C THR A 133 -6.62 19.18 -7.04
N LEU A 134 -7.75 19.54 -7.65
CA LEU A 134 -8.72 18.56 -8.14
C LEU A 134 -8.10 17.64 -9.21
N ASN A 135 -7.34 18.21 -10.14
CA ASN A 135 -6.64 17.45 -11.17
C ASN A 135 -5.64 16.45 -10.54
N LEU A 136 -4.86 16.88 -9.54
CA LEU A 136 -3.90 16.01 -8.84
C LEU A 136 -4.60 14.85 -8.11
N ILE A 137 -5.68 15.13 -7.40
CA ILE A 137 -6.49 14.12 -6.72
C ILE A 137 -7.07 13.12 -7.71
N GLU A 138 -7.58 13.61 -8.85
CA GLU A 138 -8.09 12.76 -9.91
C GLU A 138 -7.02 11.85 -10.49
N LEU A 139 -5.82 12.38 -10.77
CA LEU A 139 -4.68 11.61 -11.26
C LEU A 139 -4.24 10.52 -10.27
N LEU A 140 -4.05 10.87 -9.00
CA LEU A 140 -3.67 9.89 -7.96
C LEU A 140 -4.75 8.83 -7.75
N SER A 141 -6.02 9.23 -7.77
CA SER A 141 -7.17 8.31 -7.65
C SER A 141 -7.27 7.39 -8.87
N LYS A 142 -7.00 7.90 -10.08
CA LYS A 142 -6.92 7.10 -11.31
C LYS A 142 -5.82 6.06 -11.23
N LEU A 143 -4.61 6.42 -10.77
CA LEU A 143 -3.52 5.46 -10.54
C LEU A 143 -3.88 4.38 -9.53
N SER A 144 -4.41 4.78 -8.38
CA SER A 144 -4.85 3.87 -7.32
C SER A 144 -5.89 2.87 -7.86
N ARG A 145 -6.92 3.37 -8.56
CA ARG A 145 -7.97 2.55 -9.16
C ARG A 145 -7.43 1.60 -10.22
N THR A 146 -6.50 2.03 -11.07
CA THR A 146 -5.92 1.17 -12.12
C THR A 146 -5.14 0.00 -11.51
N LEU A 147 -4.41 0.20 -10.40
CA LEU A 147 -3.78 -0.90 -9.65
C LEU A 147 -4.81 -1.80 -8.96
N GLN A 148 -5.82 -1.23 -8.29
CA GLN A 148 -6.88 -2.00 -7.63
C GLN A 148 -7.66 -2.88 -8.59
N THR A 149 -7.96 -2.37 -9.79
CA THR A 149 -8.63 -3.12 -10.87
C THR A 149 -7.70 -4.07 -11.63
N ARG A 150 -6.43 -4.20 -11.20
CA ARG A 150 -5.41 -5.10 -11.77
C ARG A 150 -5.08 -4.82 -13.24
N GLN A 151 -5.29 -3.58 -13.69
CA GLN A 151 -4.97 -3.14 -15.05
C GLN A 151 -3.50 -2.70 -15.14
N PHE A 152 -2.57 -3.60 -14.82
CA PHE A 152 -1.14 -3.26 -14.66
C PHE A 152 -0.50 -2.64 -15.91
N ILE A 153 -0.82 -3.15 -17.10
CA ILE A 153 -0.29 -2.62 -18.36
C ILE A 153 -0.72 -1.17 -18.55
N LYS A 154 -1.98 -0.86 -18.25
CA LYS A 154 -2.50 0.51 -18.31
C LYS A 154 -1.85 1.41 -17.28
N PHE A 155 -1.61 0.91 -16.06
CA PHE A 155 -0.93 1.67 -15.02
C PHE A 155 0.46 2.15 -15.48
N TRP A 156 1.26 1.27 -16.07
CA TRP A 156 2.59 1.66 -16.59
C TRP A 156 2.51 2.64 -17.76
N ALA A 157 1.51 2.49 -18.63
CA ALA A 157 1.27 3.42 -19.73
C ALA A 157 0.83 4.80 -19.22
N ASP A 158 -0.07 4.84 -18.23
CA ASP A 158 -0.53 6.06 -17.58
C ASP A 158 0.67 6.79 -16.93
N LEU A 159 1.51 6.08 -16.16
CA LEU A 159 2.69 6.64 -15.51
C LEU A 159 3.69 7.28 -16.49
N GLY A 160 3.80 6.75 -17.72
CA GLY A 160 4.66 7.29 -18.77
C GLY A 160 4.01 8.36 -19.66
N SER A 161 2.75 8.71 -19.41
CA SER A 161 2.03 9.69 -20.22
C SER A 161 2.30 11.13 -19.77
N ALA A 162 2.12 12.09 -20.68
CA ALA A 162 2.35 13.52 -20.40
C ALA A 162 1.46 14.07 -19.27
N GLU A 163 0.33 13.43 -18.97
CA GLU A 163 -0.56 13.79 -17.85
C GLU A 163 0.14 13.63 -16.48
N TYR A 164 1.09 12.71 -16.36
CA TYR A 164 1.77 12.36 -15.10
C TYR A 164 3.19 12.91 -14.99
N GLU A 165 3.64 13.68 -15.99
CA GLU A 165 4.91 14.41 -15.97
C GLU A 165 5.13 15.21 -14.66
N PRO A 166 4.15 15.96 -14.10
CA PRO A 166 4.35 16.69 -12.84
C PRO A 166 4.58 15.78 -11.63
N LEU A 167 4.11 14.53 -11.68
CA LEU A 167 4.37 13.52 -10.64
C LEU A 167 5.72 12.83 -10.84
N GLY A 168 6.34 12.95 -12.01
CA GLY A 168 7.60 12.29 -12.37
C GLY A 168 8.75 12.67 -11.43
N ALA A 169 8.85 13.94 -11.03
CA ALA A 169 9.87 14.38 -10.08
C ALA A 169 9.70 13.75 -8.68
N VAL A 170 8.46 13.67 -8.19
CA VAL A 170 8.15 13.05 -6.89
C VAL A 170 8.37 11.54 -6.96
N VAL A 171 7.97 10.89 -8.05
CA VAL A 171 8.25 9.47 -8.30
C VAL A 171 9.76 9.21 -8.35
N GLY A 172 10.54 10.11 -8.96
CA GLY A 172 12.00 10.03 -9.00
C GLY A 172 12.66 10.19 -7.62
N SER A 173 12.04 10.95 -6.70
CA SER A 173 12.50 11.06 -5.32
C SER A 173 12.32 9.77 -4.50
N ILE A 174 11.47 8.85 -4.95
CA ILE A 174 11.25 7.54 -4.33
C ILE A 174 12.22 6.55 -4.98
N GLY A 175 13.33 6.24 -4.30
CA GLY A 175 14.49 5.57 -4.90
C GLY A 175 14.21 4.25 -5.63
N GLN A 176 13.21 3.47 -5.18
CA GLN A 176 12.85 2.17 -5.79
C GLN A 176 11.35 2.07 -6.13
N PHE A 177 10.74 3.16 -6.61
CA PHE A 177 9.30 3.20 -6.91
C PHE A 177 8.84 2.04 -7.83
N ALA A 178 9.54 1.82 -8.94
CA ALA A 178 9.16 0.79 -9.90
C ALA A 178 9.23 -0.62 -9.29
N ASP A 179 10.23 -0.90 -8.45
CA ASP A 179 10.37 -2.21 -7.81
C ASP A 179 9.35 -2.43 -6.70
N LEU A 180 8.93 -1.36 -6.03
CA LEU A 180 7.82 -1.39 -5.08
C LEU A 180 6.49 -1.73 -5.78
N VAL A 181 6.21 -1.11 -6.94
CA VAL A 181 5.04 -1.47 -7.76
C VAL A 181 5.13 -2.92 -8.22
N ARG A 182 6.29 -3.37 -8.70
CA ARG A 182 6.49 -4.76 -9.12
C ARG A 182 6.25 -5.74 -7.98
N ARG A 183 6.70 -5.43 -6.76
CA ARG A 183 6.43 -6.24 -5.55
C ARG A 183 4.92 -6.35 -5.26
N SER A 184 4.17 -5.26 -5.35
CA SER A 184 2.72 -5.29 -5.10
C SER A 184 1.95 -6.04 -6.19
N ILE A 185 2.33 -5.87 -7.47
CA ILE A 185 1.83 -6.68 -8.59
C ILE A 185 2.16 -8.16 -8.35
N GLY A 186 3.40 -8.48 -7.95
CA GLY A 186 3.84 -9.83 -7.64
C GLY A 186 3.00 -10.51 -6.56
N ARG A 187 2.66 -9.79 -5.48
CA ARG A 187 1.75 -10.28 -4.44
C ARG A 187 0.35 -10.58 -4.99
N SER A 188 -0.19 -9.72 -5.86
CA SER A 188 -1.49 -9.97 -6.51
C SER A 188 -1.46 -11.16 -7.46
N VAL A 189 -0.33 -11.38 -8.15
CA VAL A 189 -0.16 -12.53 -9.04
C VAL A 189 -0.04 -13.80 -8.20
N ALA A 190 0.71 -13.76 -7.10
CA ALA A 190 0.90 -14.89 -6.19
C ALA A 190 -0.43 -15.40 -5.61
N SER A 191 -1.36 -14.51 -5.28
CA SER A 191 -2.65 -14.89 -4.70
C SER A 191 -3.64 -15.46 -5.71
N CYS A 192 -3.44 -15.21 -7.01
CA CYS A 192 -4.45 -15.52 -8.03
C CYS A 192 -4.03 -16.60 -9.04
N PHE A 193 -2.74 -16.93 -9.15
CA PHE A 193 -2.23 -17.82 -10.18
C PHE A 193 -1.35 -18.93 -9.59
N ARG A 194 -1.57 -20.19 -9.98
CA ARG A 194 -0.65 -21.31 -9.72
C ARG A 194 0.43 -21.42 -10.79
N SER A 195 0.08 -21.04 -12.01
CA SER A 195 0.99 -20.96 -13.15
C SER A 195 0.60 -19.77 -14.02
N ILE A 196 1.58 -19.00 -14.50
CA ILE A 196 1.37 -17.88 -15.41
C ILE A 196 2.38 -17.94 -16.55
N ASP A 197 1.96 -17.57 -17.76
CA ASP A 197 2.87 -17.50 -18.91
C ASP A 197 3.90 -16.39 -18.72
N ARG A 198 5.16 -16.66 -19.09
CA ARG A 198 6.26 -15.71 -18.96
C ARG A 198 5.98 -14.38 -19.66
N THR A 199 5.41 -14.43 -20.85
CA THR A 199 5.06 -13.24 -21.65
C THR A 199 4.05 -12.34 -20.95
N ARG A 200 3.05 -12.94 -20.30
CA ARG A 200 2.02 -12.22 -19.55
C ARG A 200 2.59 -11.60 -18.27
N LEU A 201 3.44 -12.33 -17.55
CA LEU A 201 4.11 -11.79 -16.37
C LEU A 201 5.06 -10.63 -16.72
N ALA A 202 5.81 -10.75 -17.82
CA ALA A 202 6.67 -9.69 -18.34
C ALA A 202 5.88 -8.41 -18.64
N ALA A 203 4.70 -8.55 -19.27
CA ALA A 203 3.80 -7.43 -19.55
C ALA A 203 3.25 -6.77 -18.27
N TYR A 204 2.94 -7.55 -17.22
CA TYR A 204 2.47 -7.01 -15.95
C TYR A 204 3.54 -6.22 -15.19
N LEU A 205 4.78 -6.70 -15.21
CA LEU A 205 5.91 -6.07 -14.52
C LEU A 205 6.57 -4.94 -15.33
N ASN A 206 6.15 -4.76 -16.59
CA ASN A 206 6.77 -3.87 -17.57
C ASN A 206 8.29 -4.12 -17.68
N LEU A 207 8.67 -5.40 -17.76
CA LEU A 207 10.06 -5.83 -17.93
C LEU A 207 10.22 -6.42 -19.33
N THR A 208 10.89 -5.68 -20.21
CA THR A 208 11.23 -6.12 -21.58
C THR A 208 12.48 -7.01 -21.61
N ASP A 209 13.38 -6.88 -20.64
CA ASP A 209 14.59 -7.68 -20.56
C ASP A 209 14.33 -9.05 -19.92
N PRO A 210 14.57 -10.16 -20.66
CA PRO A 210 14.40 -11.51 -20.15
C PRO A 210 15.30 -11.85 -18.94
N ALA A 211 16.49 -11.24 -18.82
CA ALA A 211 17.42 -11.51 -17.73
C ALA A 211 16.96 -10.89 -16.41
N LEU A 212 16.45 -9.65 -16.46
CA LEU A 212 15.87 -8.98 -15.29
C LEU A 212 14.62 -9.70 -14.78
N LEU A 213 13.80 -10.19 -15.70
CA LEU A 213 12.61 -10.97 -15.34
C LEU A 213 13.00 -12.25 -14.59
N GLN A 214 14.02 -12.98 -15.06
CA GLN A 214 14.48 -14.20 -14.40
C GLN A 214 15.00 -13.91 -12.98
N LYS A 215 15.84 -12.88 -12.82
CA LYS A 215 16.34 -12.46 -11.50
C LYS A 215 15.20 -12.08 -10.54
N TRP A 216 14.17 -11.42 -11.05
CA TRP A 216 13.00 -11.06 -10.26
C TRP A 216 12.20 -12.29 -9.80
N ILE A 217 12.00 -13.27 -10.69
CA ILE A 217 11.34 -14.55 -10.38
C ILE A 217 12.10 -15.31 -9.28
N GLU A 218 13.43 -15.38 -9.38
CA GLU A 218 14.30 -16.00 -8.38
C GLU A 218 14.18 -15.28 -7.02
N THR A 219 14.10 -13.94 -7.03
CA THR A 219 13.90 -13.14 -5.81
C THR A 219 12.56 -13.44 -5.13
N GLN A 220 11.53 -13.81 -5.89
CA GLN A 220 10.21 -14.19 -5.36
C GLN A 220 10.11 -15.67 -4.98
N ALA A 221 11.18 -16.46 -5.11
CA ALA A 221 11.20 -17.90 -4.90
C ALA A 221 10.17 -18.65 -5.77
N TRP A 222 9.92 -18.16 -7.00
CA TRP A 222 9.08 -18.84 -7.99
C TRP A 222 9.95 -19.70 -8.90
N SER A 223 9.38 -20.78 -9.46
CA SER A 223 10.11 -21.68 -10.36
C SER A 223 9.72 -21.47 -11.81
N LEU A 224 10.68 -21.67 -12.72
CA LEU A 224 10.47 -21.60 -14.17
C LEU A 224 10.39 -23.03 -14.73
N ASP A 225 9.28 -23.33 -15.40
CA ASP A 225 9.08 -24.55 -16.17
C ASP A 225 8.86 -24.18 -17.65
N ALA A 226 9.94 -24.24 -18.42
CA ALA A 226 10.02 -23.77 -19.80
C ALA A 226 9.49 -22.33 -19.99
N ASP A 227 8.26 -22.18 -20.49
CA ASP A 227 7.59 -20.89 -20.75
C ASP A 227 6.60 -20.47 -19.66
N LYS A 228 6.40 -21.30 -18.64
CA LYS A 228 5.46 -21.04 -17.55
C LYS A 228 6.20 -20.81 -16.23
N VAL A 229 5.75 -19.80 -15.51
CA VAL A 229 6.22 -19.50 -14.17
C VAL A 229 5.28 -20.18 -13.19
N ILE A 230 5.80 -21.10 -12.39
CA ILE A 230 5.08 -21.83 -11.36
C ILE A 230 5.21 -21.06 -10.05
N ILE A 231 4.06 -20.80 -9.45
CA ILE A 231 3.92 -20.03 -8.22
C ILE A 231 3.67 -21.00 -7.07
N PRO A 232 4.39 -20.88 -5.94
CA PRO A 232 4.14 -21.70 -4.76
C PRO A 232 2.68 -21.62 -4.30
N ASN A 233 2.14 -22.76 -3.88
CA ASN A 233 0.78 -22.81 -3.34
C ASN A 233 0.72 -22.01 -2.02
N ASN A 234 -0.20 -21.06 -1.94
CA ASN A 234 -0.54 -20.33 -0.72
C ASN A 234 -2.02 -20.53 -0.39
N SER A 235 -2.48 -19.95 0.73
CA SER A 235 -3.87 -20.05 1.19
C SER A 235 -4.88 -19.50 0.18
N ASP A 236 -4.48 -18.53 -0.64
CA ASP A 236 -5.38 -17.78 -1.51
C ASP A 236 -5.44 -18.39 -2.92
N ASN A 237 -4.34 -18.99 -3.35
CA ASN A 237 -4.12 -19.60 -4.66
C ASN A 237 -4.53 -21.09 -4.68
N CYS A 238 -4.92 -21.63 -3.52
CA CYS A 238 -5.43 -22.98 -3.42
C CYS A 238 -6.94 -22.97 -3.16
N PRO A 239 -7.79 -23.42 -4.12
CA PRO A 239 -9.18 -23.71 -3.84
C PRO A 239 -9.33 -24.64 -2.62
N VAL A 240 -9.76 -24.06 -1.51
CA VAL A 240 -10.20 -24.81 -0.34
C VAL A 240 -11.65 -25.21 -0.58
N THR A 241 -11.90 -26.50 -0.80
CA THR A 241 -13.25 -27.03 -0.83
C THR A 241 -13.80 -27.08 0.60
N LEU A 242 -14.60 -26.08 0.96
CA LEU A 242 -15.36 -26.13 2.20
C LEU A 242 -16.49 -27.14 2.03
N VAL A 243 -16.28 -28.36 2.50
CA VAL A 243 -17.36 -29.32 2.68
C VAL A 243 -18.18 -28.84 3.87
N ILE A 244 -19.23 -28.07 3.59
CA ILE A 244 -20.20 -27.65 4.60
C ILE A 244 -21.01 -28.90 4.99
N ARG A 245 -20.53 -29.61 6.01
CA ARG A 245 -21.35 -30.53 6.78
C ARG A 245 -21.81 -29.78 8.01
N GLU A 246 -23.10 -29.50 8.08
CA GLU A 246 -23.72 -29.12 9.35
C GLU A 246 -23.61 -30.33 10.27
N ASN A 247 -22.59 -30.32 11.12
CA ASN A 247 -22.37 -31.36 12.11
C ASN A 247 -23.16 -30.97 13.36
N THR A 248 -24.50 -30.95 13.22
CA THR A 248 -25.40 -30.68 14.35
C THR A 248 -25.28 -31.84 15.31
N THR A 249 -24.59 -31.63 16.43
CA THR A 249 -24.48 -32.66 17.46
C THR A 249 -25.76 -32.71 18.28
N ILE A 250 -26.04 -33.85 18.91
CA ILE A 250 -27.21 -34.00 19.78
C ILE A 250 -27.13 -33.02 20.97
N ASP A 251 -25.92 -32.69 21.43
CA ASP A 251 -25.68 -31.67 22.46
C ASP A 251 -26.15 -30.28 22.04
N ASP A 252 -25.98 -29.89 20.77
CA ASP A 252 -26.49 -28.62 20.24
C ASP A 252 -28.04 -28.55 20.24
N LEU A 253 -28.69 -29.72 20.19
CA LEU A 253 -30.15 -29.87 20.19
C LEU A 253 -30.76 -30.07 21.58
N GLN A 254 -29.93 -30.28 22.63
CA GLN A 254 -30.42 -30.54 23.99
C GLN A 254 -31.35 -29.44 24.51
N GLN A 255 -31.04 -28.16 24.23
CA GLN A 255 -31.88 -27.04 24.67
C GLN A 255 -33.30 -27.07 24.09
N PHE A 256 -33.49 -27.63 22.90
CA PHE A 256 -34.80 -27.82 22.29
C PHE A 256 -35.51 -29.04 22.87
N ILE A 257 -34.79 -30.15 23.06
CA ILE A 257 -35.34 -31.40 23.59
C ILE A 257 -35.83 -31.22 25.03
N THR A 258 -35.07 -30.54 25.89
CA THR A 258 -35.46 -30.31 27.30
C THR A 258 -36.74 -29.47 27.43
N LYS A 259 -36.99 -28.56 26.49
CA LYS A 259 -38.20 -27.72 26.49
C LYS A 259 -39.43 -28.45 25.95
N SER A 260 -39.27 -29.51 25.16
CA SER A 260 -40.37 -30.28 24.58
C SER A 260 -40.92 -31.38 25.49
N VAL A 261 -40.23 -31.76 26.58
CA VAL A 261 -40.63 -32.84 27.49
C VAL A 261 -41.53 -32.36 28.65
N VAL A 262 -41.85 -31.06 28.74
CA VAL A 262 -42.66 -30.47 29.84
C VAL A 262 -44.16 -30.29 29.47
N CYS A 263 -44.66 -31.01 28.45
CA CYS A 263 -46.10 -31.12 28.15
C CYS A 263 -46.55 -32.57 28.30
#